data_AF-A0A8B9V4J4-F1
#
_entry.id   AF-A0A8B9V4J4-F1
#
_cell.length_a   1.000
_cell.length_b   1.000
_cell.length_c   1.000
_cell.angle_alpha   90.00
_cell.angle_beta   90.00
_cell.angle_gamma   90.00
#
_symmetry.space_group_name_H-M   'P 1'
#
loop_
_entity.id
_entity.type
_entity.pdbx_description
1 polymer ?
#
loop_
_entity_poly.entity_id
_entity_poly.type
_entity_poly.pdbx_seq_one_letter_code
_entity_poly.pdbx_strand_id
1 'polypeptide(L)' 'HSNLMHKYPFSVEGDAIKVYVRVRPPSEGTALTDGDQGLCLSVLSSNTIRLHSKPEPKIFTFDYVANMDTTQVITYRIS' A
#
# COMPACT_ATOMS: atom_id res chain seq x y z
N HIS A 1 -27.96 -23.09 -32.38
CA HIS A 1 -28.03 -22.75 -30.94
C HIS A 1 -26.65 -22.22 -30.53
N SER A 2 -26.39 -20.93 -30.76
CA SER A 2 -25.08 -20.31 -30.55
C SER A 2 -24.94 -19.79 -29.12
N ASN A 3 -23.90 -20.25 -28.44
CA ASN A 3 -23.51 -19.86 -27.09
C ASN A 3 -23.31 -18.34 -26.94
N LEU A 4 -24.30 -17.67 -26.35
CA LEU A 4 -24.23 -16.26 -25.94
C LEU A 4 -23.74 -16.15 -24.48
N MET A 5 -22.62 -16.79 -24.14
CA MET A 5 -22.04 -16.77 -22.78
C MET A 5 -20.54 -16.42 -22.75
N HIS A 6 -20.00 -15.87 -23.84
CA HIS A 6 -18.60 -15.41 -23.89
C HIS A 6 -18.43 -13.89 -23.99
N LYS A 7 -19.50 -13.09 -23.77
CA LYS A 7 -19.47 -11.66 -24.09
C LYS A 7 -19.30 -10.69 -22.91
N TYR A 8 -19.00 -11.18 -21.72
CA TYR A 8 -18.50 -10.34 -20.64
C TYR A 8 -17.35 -11.07 -19.95
N PRO A 9 -16.09 -10.62 -20.09
CA PRO A 9 -15.14 -10.93 -19.03
C PRO A 9 -15.79 -10.41 -17.75
N PHE A 10 -16.03 -11.28 -16.78
CA PHE A 10 -16.34 -10.83 -15.43
C PHE A 10 -15.18 -9.91 -15.05
N SER A 11 -15.42 -8.60 -15.08
CA SER A 11 -14.38 -7.60 -14.84
C SER A 11 -14.08 -7.65 -13.35
N VAL A 12 -13.22 -8.60 -12.98
CA VAL A 12 -12.65 -8.76 -11.63
C VAL A 12 -12.01 -7.47 -11.13
N GLU A 13 -11.67 -6.55 -12.04
CA GLU A 13 -11.09 -5.24 -11.73
C GLU A 13 -12.10 -4.29 -11.04
N GLY A 14 -13.41 -4.52 -11.21
CA GLY A 14 -14.46 -3.69 -10.60
C GLY A 14 -15.07 -4.25 -9.31
N ASP A 15 -14.87 -5.55 -9.04
CA ASP A 15 -15.48 -6.27 -7.90
C ASP A 15 -14.45 -6.67 -6.82
N ALA A 16 -13.15 -6.43 -7.07
CA ALA A 16 -12.11 -6.62 -6.07
C ALA A 16 -12.23 -5.57 -4.96
N ILE A 17 -11.99 -6.01 -3.71
CA ILE A 17 -11.92 -5.09 -2.57
C ILE A 17 -10.78 -4.10 -2.76
N LYS A 18 -11.03 -2.83 -2.46
CA LYS A 18 -9.98 -1.80 -2.49
C LYS A 18 -9.24 -1.76 -1.15
N VAL A 19 -7.93 -1.89 -1.19
CA VAL A 19 -7.04 -1.89 -0.03
C VAL A 19 -6.15 -0.67 -0.06
N TYR A 20 -6.25 0.15 0.99
CA TYR A 20 -5.48 1.38 1.16
C TYR A 20 -4.53 1.22 2.34
N VAL A 21 -3.29 1.66 2.18
CA VAL A 21 -2.27 1.65 3.24
C VAL A 21 -1.86 3.06 3.57
N ARG A 22 -1.75 3.39 4.87
CA ARG A 22 -1.22 4.68 5.34
C ARG A 22 -0.04 4.45 6.27
N VAL A 23 1.10 4.98 5.88
CA VAL A 23 2.29 5.02 6.72
C VAL A 23 2.19 6.25 7.63
N ARG A 24 2.14 6.02 8.94
CA ARG A 24 2.18 7.12 9.91
C ARG A 24 3.62 7.59 10.14
N PRO A 25 3.86 8.88 10.37
CA PRO A 25 5.14 9.34 10.91
C PRO A 25 5.47 8.62 12.23
N PRO A 26 6.75 8.35 12.52
CA PRO A 26 7.18 7.90 13.84
C PRO A 26 6.73 8.88 14.93
N SER A 27 6.34 8.38 16.10
CA SER A 27 6.05 9.22 17.26
C SER A 27 7.31 9.94 17.75
N GLU A 28 7.18 11.20 18.16
CA GLU A 28 8.27 11.94 18.79
C GLU A 28 8.78 11.14 20.01
N GLY A 29 10.07 10.83 20.03
CA GLY A 29 10.70 10.01 21.07
C GLY A 29 10.86 8.52 20.74
N THR A 30 10.34 8.03 19.61
CA THR A 30 10.64 6.67 19.10
C THR A 30 11.84 6.67 18.14
N ALA A 31 12.77 7.60 18.31
CA ALA A 31 14.07 7.53 17.66
C ALA A 31 14.81 6.31 18.24
N LEU A 32 14.71 5.20 17.54
CA LEU A 32 15.27 3.91 17.94
C LEU A 32 16.78 4.08 18.15
N THR A 33 17.19 4.05 19.40
CA THR A 33 18.58 4.07 19.86
C THR A 33 19.19 2.69 19.67
N ASP A 34 19.44 2.26 18.43
CA ASP A 34 20.48 1.25 18.17
C ASP A 34 20.74 1.13 16.66
N GLY A 35 21.94 1.51 16.23
CA GLY A 35 22.66 1.00 15.05
C GLY A 35 22.08 1.10 13.64
N ASP A 36 20.78 0.91 13.43
CA ASP A 36 20.13 0.81 12.13
C ASP A 36 19.11 1.94 12.00
N GLN A 37 19.59 3.10 11.56
CA GLN A 37 18.81 4.34 11.41
C GLN A 37 17.73 4.25 10.29
N GLY A 38 17.52 3.05 9.72
CA GLY A 38 16.56 2.79 8.65
C GLY A 38 15.20 2.37 9.22
N LEU A 39 14.15 3.07 8.80
CA LEU A 39 12.78 2.56 8.97
C LEU A 39 12.70 1.15 8.37
N CYS A 40 12.04 0.21 9.05
CA CYS A 40 11.85 -1.15 8.55
C CYS A 40 10.96 -1.22 7.29
N LEU A 41 10.44 -0.09 6.83
CA LEU A 41 9.55 0.04 5.69
C LEU A 41 9.92 1.27 4.85
N SER A 42 9.82 1.16 3.53
CA SER A 42 9.97 2.26 2.58
C SER A 42 8.82 2.26 1.57
N VAL A 43 8.31 3.44 1.23
CA VAL A 43 7.34 3.61 0.14
C VAL A 43 8.11 3.74 -1.17
N LEU A 44 7.83 2.86 -2.14
CA LEU A 44 8.48 2.88 -3.46
C LEU A 44 7.68 3.72 -4.47
N SER A 45 6.35 3.68 -4.37
CA SER A 45 5.40 4.38 -5.25
C SER A 45 4.07 4.58 -4.52
N SER A 46 3.11 5.25 -5.18
CA SER A 46 1.75 5.47 -4.67
C SER A 46 0.90 4.20 -4.52
N ASN A 47 1.44 3.03 -4.82
CA ASN A 47 0.76 1.73 -4.71
C ASN A 47 1.69 0.62 -4.21
N THR A 48 2.96 0.91 -3.90
CA THR A 48 3.95 -0.12 -3.56
C THR A 48 4.78 0.26 -2.35
N ILE A 49 4.92 -0.69 -1.43
CA ILE A 49 5.84 -0.59 -0.28
C ILE A 49 6.87 -1.72 -0.31
N ARG A 50 8.02 -1.46 0.32
CA ARG A 50 9.04 -2.44 0.64
C ARG A 50 9.18 -2.57 2.15
N LEU A 51 8.99 -3.79 2.66
CA LEU A 51 9.31 -4.17 4.03
C LEU A 51 10.72 -4.77 4.04
N HIS A 52 11.63 -4.18 4.81
CA HIS A 52 13.03 -4.62 4.94
C HIS A 52 13.16 -5.79 5.93
N SER A 53 12.40 -6.87 5.68
CA SER A 53 12.53 -8.13 6.41
C SER A 53 13.81 -8.87 6.04
N LYS A 54 14.33 -9.69 6.96
CA LYS A 54 15.43 -10.63 6.71
C LYS A 54 14.87 -12.06 6.56
N PRO A 55 15.50 -12.96 5.77
CA PRO A 55 16.71 -12.72 4.96
C PRO A 55 16.45 -11.84 3.73
N GLU A 56 15.23 -11.87 3.20
CA GLU A 56 14.86 -11.13 1.99
C GLU A 56 13.75 -10.10 2.27
N PRO A 57 13.87 -8.91 1.68
CA PRO A 57 12.84 -7.88 1.78
C PRO A 57 11.59 -8.30 1.00
N LYS A 58 10.42 -7.87 1.46
CA LYS A 58 9.13 -8.15 0.81
C LYS A 58 8.57 -6.90 0.16
N ILE A 59 8.01 -7.06 -1.03
CA ILE A 59 7.32 -6.00 -1.78
C ILE A 59 5.82 -6.29 -1.75
N PHE A 60 5.03 -5.27 -1.45
CA PHE A 60 3.57 -5.37 -1.44
C PHE A 60 2.97 -4.30 -2.34
N THR A 61 1.91 -4.67 -3.07
CA THR A 61 1.16 -3.77 -3.96
C THR A 61 -0.28 -3.65 -3.47
N PHE A 62 -0.79 -2.43 -3.46
CA PHE A 62 -2.13 -2.06 -2.98
C PHE A 62 -2.80 -1.11 -3.98
N ASP A 63 -4.08 -0.79 -3.79
CA ASP A 63 -4.75 0.21 -4.60
C ASP A 63 -4.15 1.61 -4.41
N TYR A 64 -3.76 1.93 -3.16
CA TYR A 64 -3.05 3.17 -2.86
C TYR A 64 -2.27 3.11 -1.55
N VAL A 65 -1.12 3.79 -1.53
CA VAL A 65 -0.24 3.97 -0.38
C VAL A 65 -0.06 5.45 -0.11
N ALA A 66 -0.52 5.90 1.06
CA ALA A 66 -0.25 7.20 1.63
C ALA A 66 1.07 7.17 2.43
N ASN A 67 2.06 7.96 2.01
CA ASN A 67 3.32 8.15 2.74
C ASN A 67 3.13 9.00 4.02
N MET A 68 4.19 9.11 4.84
CA MET A 68 4.22 9.87 6.11
C MET A 68 3.75 11.32 5.96
N ASP A 69 4.08 11.94 4.82
CA ASP A 69 3.78 13.34 4.51
C ASP A 69 2.34 13.54 4.00
N THR A 70 1.58 12.46 3.82
CA THR A 70 0.22 12.53 3.30
C THR A 70 -0.69 13.11 4.37
N THR A 71 -1.12 14.35 4.16
CA THR A 71 -2.03 15.05 5.09
C THR A 71 -3.36 14.31 5.21
N GLN A 72 -3.97 14.35 6.40
CA GLN A 72 -5.28 13.77 6.68
C GLN A 72 -6.31 14.17 5.59
N VAL A 73 -6.21 15.39 5.04
CA VAL A 73 -7.09 15.97 4.01
C VAL A 73 -7.21 15.08 2.77
N ILE A 74 -6.15 14.35 2.41
CA ILE A 74 -6.14 13.47 1.24
C ILE A 74 -6.91 12.17 1.56
N THR A 75 -6.85 11.67 2.79
CA THR A 75 -7.56 10.46 3.24
C THR A 75 -9.09 10.60 3.16
N TYR A 76 -9.65 11.75 3.52
CA TYR A 76 -11.11 11.99 3.40
C TYR A 76 -11.61 12.07 1.95
N ARG A 77 -10.72 12.28 0.96
CA ARG A 77 -11.09 12.36 -0.46
C ARG A 77 -11.05 11.01 -1.20
N ILE A 78 -10.46 9.99 -0.57
CA ILE A 78 -10.33 8.63 -1.09
C ILE A 78 -11.24 7.62 -0.35
N SER A 79 -12.01 8.08 0.65
CA SER A 79 -13.04 7.31 1.37
C SER A 79 -14.39 7.39 0.67
#